data_AF-A0A2E5Z4R0-F1
#
_entry.id   AF-A0A2E5Z4R0-F1
#
_cell.length_a   1.000
_cell.length_b   1.000
_cell.length_c   1.000
_cell.angle_alpha   90.00
_cell.angle_beta   90.00
_cell.angle_gamma   90.00
#
_symmetry.space_group_name_H-M   'P 1'
#
loop_
_entity.id
_entity.type
_entity.pdbx_description
1 polymer ?
#
loop_
_entity_poly.entity_id
_entity_poly.type
_entity_poly.pdbx_seq_one_letter_code
_entity_poly.pdbx_strand_id
1 'polypeptide(L)'
;MRYNRVIYAVFAAVVIIIGIVLGIFLPSDETAELHSVVQNLSSDKNIQDITSDQSLENNTDQNINEPETNLPSFDVVRVNPNGDTVIAGRANPGSKVIIMDGDNIVGSVFADRRGEWVLLPEKPLKSGDRQLRLIEERVNGEVLESEDTVVISIPDKTMGEEGNPLVVLSNREGKNPSRVLQNSTSSNIHLDDNDGGQELLELNIIDYDDSGEMIISGKASPNSILNVYVDDKFIGKVKTNEKGIWELRPGDLLMPGDHNIRIDRVDGVGDVLARIETPLTRVSVDEILLGNAQVVVQPGNSLWRIARRAYGGGIKYTVIFEANRNRIQDPNLIYPGQIFSLPSGS
;
A
#
# COMPACT_ATOMS: atom_id res chain seq x y z
N MET A 1 58.97 35.00 -13.66
CA MET A 1 59.34 33.62 -14.09
C MET A 1 58.19 33.09 -14.96
N ARG A 2 58.46 32.66 -16.20
CA ARG A 2 58.39 31.25 -16.69
C ARG A 2 57.22 30.43 -16.13
N TYR A 3 56.40 29.69 -16.88
CA TYR A 3 55.99 29.58 -18.30
C TYR A 3 54.92 28.44 -18.30
N ASN A 4 53.79 28.59 -19.02
CA ASN A 4 53.14 27.61 -19.93
C ASN A 4 53.36 26.07 -19.74
N ARG A 5 52.43 25.14 -20.03
CA ARG A 5 51.19 25.16 -20.87
C ARG A 5 50.44 23.80 -20.86
N VAL A 6 49.15 23.80 -21.30
CA VAL A 6 48.40 22.69 -21.99
C VAL A 6 48.03 21.49 -21.07
N ILE A 7 46.78 20.99 -20.99
CA ILE A 7 45.85 20.54 -22.05
C ILE A 7 44.42 21.13 -21.92
N TYR A 8 43.82 21.51 -23.05
CA TYR A 8 42.37 21.74 -23.24
C TYR A 8 41.82 20.72 -24.25
N ALA A 9 40.82 19.93 -23.85
CA ALA A 9 39.88 19.13 -24.68
C ALA A 9 38.95 18.41 -23.66
N VAL A 10 37.62 18.43 -23.71
CA VAL A 10 36.62 18.72 -24.75
C VAL A 10 35.44 19.52 -24.13
N PHE A 11 34.48 19.98 -24.94
CA PHE A 11 33.21 20.64 -24.55
C PHE A 11 33.24 22.14 -24.22
N ALA A 12 33.77 22.93 -25.16
CA ALA A 12 33.37 24.33 -25.37
C ALA A 12 33.27 24.64 -26.88
N ALA A 13 32.27 24.04 -27.54
CA ALA A 13 31.93 24.22 -28.96
C ALA A 13 30.51 23.61 -29.17
N VAL A 14 29.51 24.24 -29.79
CA VAL A 14 29.42 25.56 -30.43
C VAL A 14 28.07 26.20 -30.05
N VAL A 15 28.10 27.46 -29.61
CA VAL A 15 26.93 28.36 -29.63
C VAL A 15 27.24 29.46 -30.64
N ILE A 16 26.28 29.74 -31.53
CA ILE A 16 26.32 30.73 -32.62
C ILE A 16 27.23 30.36 -33.81
N ILE A 17 26.62 29.71 -34.81
CA ILE A 17 26.75 30.18 -36.19
C ILE A 17 25.39 30.75 -36.65
N ILE A 18 25.35 32.08 -36.64
CA ILE A 18 24.73 32.95 -37.65
C ILE A 18 23.22 32.76 -37.92
N GLY A 19 22.43 33.68 -37.34
CA GLY A 19 21.15 34.09 -37.89
C GLY A 19 21.31 35.06 -39.07
N ILE A 20 21.59 34.53 -40.25
CA ILE A 20 21.43 35.14 -41.59
C ILE A 20 21.09 33.93 -42.47
N VAL A 21 19.88 33.75 -43.00
CA VAL A 21 19.16 34.66 -43.92
C VAL A 21 17.71 34.86 -43.49
N LEU A 22 17.32 36.12 -43.32
CA LEU A 22 15.93 36.57 -43.28
C LEU A 22 15.68 37.27 -44.63
N GLY A 23 14.85 36.71 -45.52
CA GLY A 23 14.71 37.28 -46.87
C GLY A 23 13.86 36.48 -47.87
N ILE A 24 12.55 36.70 -47.83
CA ILE A 24 11.63 36.78 -48.99
C ILE A 24 11.72 35.66 -50.04
N PHE A 25 10.74 34.73 -50.05
CA PHE A 25 9.90 34.47 -51.23
C PHE A 25 8.63 33.65 -50.92
N LEU A 26 7.48 34.30 -51.06
CA LEU A 26 6.23 33.76 -51.60
C LEU A 26 5.94 34.56 -52.89
N PRO A 27 5.12 34.12 -53.86
CA PRO A 27 4.41 32.84 -54.01
C PRO A 27 4.63 32.19 -55.40
N SER A 28 4.02 31.01 -55.67
CA SER A 28 3.18 30.76 -56.87
C SER A 28 2.60 29.35 -56.90
N ASP A 29 1.28 29.29 -56.70
CA ASP A 29 0.20 28.51 -57.35
C ASP A 29 0.42 27.24 -58.24
N GLU A 30 -0.73 26.60 -58.47
CA GLU A 30 -1.14 25.62 -59.50
C GLU A 30 -0.86 24.09 -59.36
N THR A 31 -1.98 23.38 -59.06
CA THR A 31 -2.46 22.14 -59.73
C THR A 31 -1.72 20.81 -59.49
N ALA A 32 -2.35 19.62 -59.45
CA ALA A 32 -3.74 19.16 -59.25
C ALA A 32 -3.66 17.62 -58.96
N GLU A 33 -4.70 16.81 -58.70
CA GLU A 33 -6.16 16.94 -58.68
C GLU A 33 -6.76 16.20 -57.46
N LEU A 34 -8.07 16.38 -57.17
CA LEU A 34 -9.04 15.27 -57.09
C LEU A 34 -10.47 15.82 -56.91
N HIS A 35 -11.24 15.85 -57.99
CA HIS A 35 -12.61 16.36 -58.00
C HIS A 35 -13.65 15.22 -57.95
N SER A 36 -14.71 15.46 -57.17
CA SER A 36 -16.08 14.94 -57.33
C SER A 36 -16.34 13.43 -57.45
N VAL A 37 -17.07 12.89 -56.47
CA VAL A 37 -18.04 11.80 -56.69
C VAL A 37 -19.43 12.25 -56.23
N VAL A 38 -20.24 12.63 -57.23
CA VAL A 38 -21.71 12.47 -57.34
C VAL A 38 -22.62 13.03 -56.23
N GLN A 39 -23.28 14.14 -56.58
CA GLN A 39 -24.59 14.60 -56.07
C GLN A 39 -25.70 13.58 -56.36
N ASN A 40 -26.61 13.34 -55.39
CA ASN A 40 -28.04 12.93 -55.49
C ASN A 40 -28.47 12.30 -54.13
N LEU A 41 -29.67 12.48 -53.57
CA LEU A 41 -30.90 13.14 -54.03
C LEU A 41 -31.49 14.06 -52.93
N SER A 42 -32.26 15.06 -53.36
CA SER A 42 -33.29 15.73 -52.55
C SER A 42 -34.47 14.82 -52.21
N SER A 43 -35.12 15.03 -51.04
CA SER A 43 -36.59 15.14 -50.92
C SER A 43 -37.09 15.54 -49.52
N ASP A 44 -37.99 16.53 -49.51
CA ASP A 44 -39.15 16.75 -48.62
C ASP A 44 -39.04 16.95 -47.08
N LYS A 45 -39.49 18.17 -46.69
CA LYS A 45 -40.50 18.49 -45.63
C LYS A 45 -40.22 17.98 -44.20
N ASN A 46 -40.17 18.81 -43.16
CA ASN A 46 -41.19 19.83 -42.81
C ASN A 46 -40.67 20.67 -41.62
N ILE A 47 -40.90 21.99 -41.60
CA ILE A 47 -40.74 22.83 -40.40
C ILE A 47 -42.11 23.42 -40.05
N GLN A 48 -42.66 22.98 -38.92
CA GLN A 48 -43.61 23.72 -38.07
C GLN A 48 -43.14 23.44 -36.63
N ASP A 49 -42.73 24.48 -35.89
CA ASP A 49 -43.58 25.20 -34.91
C ASP A 49 -43.75 24.34 -33.63
N ILE A 50 -43.44 24.76 -32.40
CA ILE A 50 -43.89 25.97 -31.72
C ILE A 50 -42.85 26.47 -30.67
N THR A 51 -42.93 27.77 -30.38
CA THR A 51 -42.14 28.60 -29.45
C THR A 51 -42.30 28.31 -27.94
N SER A 52 -41.34 28.84 -27.15
CA SER A 52 -41.45 29.26 -25.74
C SER A 52 -41.45 28.20 -24.62
N ASP A 53 -40.37 28.19 -23.82
CA ASP A 53 -40.38 28.95 -22.56
C ASP A 53 -38.96 29.42 -22.17
N GLN A 54 -38.85 30.46 -21.35
CA GLN A 54 -37.58 31.01 -20.85
C GLN A 54 -37.27 30.52 -19.43
N SER A 55 -36.09 29.94 -19.25
CA SER A 55 -35.39 29.91 -17.96
C SER A 55 -33.88 30.03 -18.17
N LEU A 56 -33.46 31.21 -18.66
CA LEU A 56 -32.08 31.65 -18.52
C LEU A 56 -31.87 32.20 -17.11
N GLU A 57 -31.28 31.40 -16.22
CA GLU A 57 -30.55 31.94 -15.08
C GLU A 57 -29.41 30.98 -14.71
N ASN A 58 -28.19 31.42 -15.02
CA ASN A 58 -26.92 31.25 -14.29
C ASN A 58 -26.67 29.89 -13.58
N ASN A 59 -25.56 29.19 -13.81
CA ASN A 59 -24.22 29.74 -13.96
C ASN A 59 -23.24 28.78 -14.63
N THR A 60 -22.15 29.33 -15.14
CA THR A 60 -21.01 28.60 -15.68
C THR A 60 -20.13 28.04 -14.55
N ASP A 61 -20.37 26.80 -14.14
CA ASP A 61 -19.28 25.99 -13.58
C ASP A 61 -18.61 25.22 -14.72
N GLN A 62 -17.45 25.74 -15.12
CA GLN A 62 -16.45 24.95 -15.85
C GLN A 62 -15.99 23.84 -14.90
N ASN A 63 -16.67 22.68 -14.91
CA ASN A 63 -16.02 21.46 -14.45
C ASN A 63 -14.95 21.10 -15.49
N ILE A 64 -13.80 21.77 -15.35
CA ILE A 64 -12.57 21.34 -16.00
C ILE A 64 -12.28 19.98 -15.38
N ASN A 65 -12.61 18.91 -16.10
CA ASN A 65 -12.24 17.57 -15.68
C ASN A 65 -10.71 17.55 -15.58
N GLU A 66 -10.17 17.71 -14.37
CA GLU A 66 -8.82 17.25 -14.09
C GLU A 66 -8.79 15.78 -14.51
N PRO A 67 -7.84 15.38 -15.37
CA PRO A 67 -7.79 13.99 -15.81
C PRO A 67 -7.54 13.13 -14.57
N GLU A 68 -8.47 12.21 -14.26
CA GLU A 68 -8.28 11.25 -13.17
C GLU A 68 -6.93 10.56 -13.38
N THR A 69 -5.96 10.90 -12.53
CA THR A 69 -4.61 10.39 -12.62
C THR A 69 -4.62 8.95 -12.13
N ASN A 70 -4.89 8.01 -13.04
CA ASN A 70 -4.81 6.58 -12.77
C ASN A 70 -3.39 6.23 -12.32
N LEU A 71 -3.19 6.18 -11.00
CA LEU A 71 -1.95 5.77 -10.35
C LEU A 71 -1.75 4.26 -10.51
N PRO A 72 -0.50 3.78 -10.55
CA PRO A 72 -0.24 2.36 -10.53
C PRO A 72 -0.67 1.77 -9.18
N SER A 73 -1.17 0.53 -9.16
CA SER A 73 -1.69 -0.14 -7.97
C SER A 73 -1.32 -1.62 -7.92
N PHE A 74 -1.26 -2.18 -6.71
CA PHE A 74 -1.07 -3.62 -6.46
C PHE A 74 -2.42 -4.33 -6.29
N ASP A 75 -2.61 -5.44 -7.00
CA ASP A 75 -3.78 -6.31 -6.81
C ASP A 75 -3.42 -7.57 -6.00
N VAL A 76 -2.32 -8.24 -6.36
CA VAL A 76 -1.91 -9.52 -5.77
C VAL A 76 -0.41 -9.51 -5.51
N VAL A 77 -0.03 -9.88 -4.29
CA VAL A 77 1.35 -10.25 -3.96
C VAL A 77 1.34 -11.58 -3.19
N ARG A 78 2.13 -12.54 -3.67
CA ARG A 78 2.33 -13.86 -3.08
C ARG A 78 3.81 -14.07 -2.84
N VAL A 79 4.17 -14.57 -1.66
CA VAL A 79 5.56 -14.76 -1.24
C VAL A 79 5.69 -16.11 -0.56
N ASN A 80 6.60 -16.96 -1.04
CA ASN A 80 6.89 -18.26 -0.42
C ASN A 80 7.93 -18.11 0.71
N PRO A 81 8.02 -19.07 1.66
CA PRO A 81 8.98 -19.03 2.79
C PRO A 81 10.47 -19.01 2.42
N ASN A 82 10.82 -19.09 1.13
CA ASN A 82 12.18 -18.98 0.60
C ASN A 82 12.42 -17.64 -0.14
N GLY A 83 11.42 -16.75 -0.20
CA GLY A 83 11.50 -15.47 -0.88
C GLY A 83 10.97 -15.45 -2.32
N ASP A 84 10.62 -16.60 -2.92
CA ASP A 84 10.05 -16.64 -4.26
C ASP A 84 8.74 -15.86 -4.28
N THR A 85 8.59 -14.92 -5.21
CA THR A 85 7.55 -13.90 -5.17
C THR A 85 6.85 -13.76 -6.52
N VAL A 86 5.53 -13.57 -6.49
CA VAL A 86 4.72 -13.12 -7.63
C VAL A 86 4.02 -11.82 -7.25
N ILE A 87 4.17 -10.79 -8.08
CA ILE A 87 3.60 -9.45 -7.87
C ILE A 87 2.75 -9.12 -9.10
N ALA A 88 1.51 -8.69 -8.91
CA ALA A 88 0.61 -8.30 -9.99
C ALA A 88 -0.27 -7.10 -9.60
N GLY A 89 -0.72 -6.36 -10.60
CA GLY A 89 -1.52 -5.15 -10.39
C GLY A 89 -1.91 -4.46 -11.69
N ARG A 90 -2.22 -3.16 -11.56
CA ARG A 90 -2.65 -2.30 -12.67
C ARG A 90 -1.79 -1.04 -12.79
N ALA A 91 -1.67 -0.52 -14.02
CA ALA A 91 -0.99 0.71 -14.41
C ALA A 91 -1.53 1.18 -15.77
N ASN A 92 -1.04 2.29 -16.32
CA ASN A 92 -1.46 2.76 -17.64
C ASN A 92 -0.95 1.80 -18.74
N PRO A 93 -1.76 1.47 -19.76
CA PRO A 93 -1.36 0.54 -20.80
C PRO A 93 -0.03 0.90 -21.48
N GLY A 94 0.89 -0.07 -21.56
CA GLY A 94 2.21 0.12 -22.17
C GLY A 94 3.21 0.94 -21.36
N SER A 95 2.85 1.43 -20.16
CA SER A 95 3.80 2.00 -19.20
C SER A 95 4.80 0.95 -18.69
N LYS A 96 5.94 1.40 -18.18
CA LYS A 96 6.90 0.54 -17.49
C LYS A 96 6.67 0.62 -15.98
N VAL A 97 6.37 -0.52 -15.38
CA VAL A 97 6.22 -0.73 -13.94
C VAL A 97 7.55 -1.15 -13.33
N ILE A 98 7.93 -0.53 -12.22
CA ILE A 98 9.15 -0.81 -11.47
C ILE A 98 8.78 -1.07 -10.01
N ILE A 99 9.25 -2.19 -9.46
CA ILE A 99 9.10 -2.52 -8.04
C ILE A 99 10.43 -2.26 -7.32
N MET A 100 10.37 -1.53 -6.21
CA MET A 100 11.51 -1.12 -5.40
C MET A 100 11.42 -1.68 -3.98
N ASP A 101 12.52 -2.16 -3.40
CA ASP A 101 12.68 -2.54 -1.99
C ASP A 101 13.74 -1.62 -1.35
N GLY A 102 13.26 -0.59 -0.65
CA GLY A 102 14.07 0.60 -0.36
C GLY A 102 14.57 1.23 -1.66
N ASP A 103 15.89 1.46 -1.74
CA ASP A 103 16.56 1.98 -2.95
C ASP A 103 16.88 0.91 -4.00
N ASN A 104 16.61 -0.38 -3.74
CA ASN A 104 16.96 -1.47 -4.64
C ASN A 104 15.82 -1.78 -5.61
N ILE A 105 16.11 -1.88 -6.91
CA ILE A 105 15.14 -2.41 -7.89
C ILE A 105 14.99 -3.92 -7.66
N VAL A 106 13.78 -4.37 -7.36
CA VAL A 106 13.39 -5.79 -7.30
C VAL A 106 13.16 -6.35 -8.70
N GLY A 107 12.59 -5.53 -9.59
CA GLY A 107 12.40 -5.86 -11.00
C GLY A 107 11.52 -4.84 -11.72
N SER A 108 11.36 -4.99 -13.03
CA SER A 108 10.48 -4.14 -13.84
C SER A 108 9.82 -4.91 -14.97
N VAL A 109 8.61 -4.52 -15.35
CA VAL A 109 7.81 -5.13 -16.42
C VAL A 109 7.01 -4.04 -17.15
N PHE A 110 6.52 -4.29 -18.36
CA PHE A 110 5.57 -3.40 -19.02
C PHE A 110 4.13 -3.83 -18.74
N ALA A 111 3.24 -2.87 -18.49
CA ALA A 111 1.80 -3.13 -18.42
C ALA A 111 1.25 -3.45 -19.81
N ASP A 112 0.30 -4.38 -19.88
CA ASP A 112 -0.30 -4.84 -21.12
C ASP A 112 -1.27 -3.81 -21.73
N ARG A 113 -1.98 -4.18 -22.80
CA ARG A 113 -2.95 -3.27 -23.46
C ARG A 113 -4.19 -2.95 -22.61
N ARG A 114 -4.45 -3.69 -21.55
CA ARG A 114 -5.53 -3.50 -20.57
C ARG A 114 -5.03 -2.81 -19.29
N GLY A 115 -3.73 -2.53 -19.20
CA GLY A 115 -3.09 -1.95 -18.02
C GLY A 115 -2.72 -2.98 -16.95
N GLU A 116 -2.89 -4.28 -17.21
CA GLU A 116 -2.55 -5.34 -16.26
C GLU A 116 -1.07 -5.71 -16.36
N TRP A 117 -0.44 -6.02 -15.23
CA TRP A 117 0.97 -6.44 -15.19
C TRP A 117 1.20 -7.56 -14.18
N VAL A 118 2.21 -8.40 -14.46
CA VAL A 118 2.68 -9.47 -13.58
C VAL A 118 4.20 -9.50 -13.63
N LEU A 119 4.85 -9.42 -12.46
CA LEU A 119 6.29 -9.49 -12.27
C LEU A 119 6.65 -10.72 -11.41
N LEU A 120 7.61 -11.50 -11.90
CA LEU A 120 8.34 -12.52 -11.14
C LEU A 120 9.78 -12.02 -11.00
N PRO A 121 10.25 -11.64 -9.80
CA PRO A 121 11.63 -11.19 -9.60
C PRO A 121 12.64 -12.30 -9.93
N GLU A 122 13.77 -11.94 -10.56
CA GLU A 122 14.84 -12.90 -10.92
C GLU A 122 15.51 -13.55 -9.70
N LYS A 123 15.42 -12.90 -8.54
CA LYS A 123 16.03 -13.35 -7.28
C LYS A 123 14.96 -13.36 -6.19
N PRO A 124 14.95 -14.38 -5.31
CA PRO A 124 14.10 -14.39 -4.14
C PRO A 124 14.34 -13.14 -3.27
N LEU A 125 13.26 -12.62 -2.68
CA LEU A 125 13.35 -11.61 -1.64
C LEU A 125 14.03 -12.23 -0.39
N LYS A 126 15.04 -11.56 0.19
CA LYS A 126 15.73 -12.08 1.39
C LYS A 126 14.77 -12.14 2.60
N SER A 127 15.13 -12.87 3.63
CA SER A 127 14.47 -12.83 4.94
C SER A 127 14.35 -11.40 5.53
N GLY A 128 13.48 -11.28 6.54
CA GLY A 128 13.20 -10.05 7.28
C GLY A 128 12.01 -9.25 6.75
N ASP A 129 11.77 -8.10 7.40
CA ASP A 129 10.75 -7.12 7.00
C ASP A 129 11.19 -6.30 5.77
N ARG A 130 10.25 -6.05 4.86
CA ARG A 130 10.43 -5.35 3.58
C ARG A 130 9.27 -4.41 3.29
N GLN A 131 9.53 -3.38 2.50
CA GLN A 131 8.49 -2.50 1.96
C GLN A 131 8.70 -2.33 0.45
N LEU A 132 7.78 -2.91 -0.33
CA LEU A 132 7.77 -2.73 -1.77
C LEU A 132 7.02 -1.45 -2.15
N ARG A 133 7.70 -0.56 -2.87
CA ARG A 133 7.11 0.60 -3.56
C ARG A 133 6.90 0.24 -5.04
N LEU A 134 5.88 0.84 -5.64
CA LEU A 134 5.51 0.67 -7.06
C LEU A 134 5.63 2.01 -7.77
N ILE A 135 6.48 2.07 -8.80
CA ILE A 135 6.72 3.24 -9.64
C ILE A 135 6.25 2.92 -11.07
N GLU A 136 5.60 3.87 -11.71
CA GLU A 136 5.23 3.86 -13.13
C GLU A 136 6.05 4.90 -13.89
N GLU A 137 6.74 4.48 -14.95
CA GLU A 137 7.28 5.36 -15.99
C GLU A 137 6.35 5.29 -17.21
N ARG A 138 5.61 6.38 -17.46
CA ARG A 138 4.66 6.48 -18.57
C ARG A 138 5.35 6.82 -19.89
N VAL A 139 4.68 6.53 -21.01
CA VAL A 139 5.21 6.77 -22.39
C VAL A 139 5.47 8.25 -22.68
N ASN A 140 4.80 9.17 -21.99
CA ASN A 140 5.02 10.61 -22.05
C ASN A 140 6.25 11.09 -21.23
N GLY A 141 6.93 10.20 -20.50
CA GLY A 141 8.06 10.51 -19.62
C GLY A 141 7.65 10.94 -18.20
N GLU A 142 6.36 10.94 -17.88
CA GLU A 142 5.85 11.17 -16.53
C GLU A 142 6.19 9.99 -15.62
N VAL A 143 6.63 10.27 -14.40
CA VAL A 143 6.96 9.27 -13.38
C VAL A 143 6.03 9.43 -12.20
N LEU A 144 5.26 8.39 -11.89
CA LEU A 144 4.32 8.37 -10.78
C LEU A 144 4.64 7.23 -9.82
N GLU A 145 4.25 7.40 -8.56
CA GLU A 145 4.36 6.36 -7.55
C GLU A 145 2.95 5.95 -7.10
N SER A 146 2.78 4.67 -6.77
CA SER A 146 1.56 4.20 -6.11
C SER A 146 1.39 4.87 -4.76
N GLU A 147 0.15 5.19 -4.41
CA GLU A 147 -0.21 5.50 -3.02
C GLU A 147 -0.09 4.28 -2.11
N ASP A 148 -0.08 3.06 -2.67
CA ASP A 148 0.09 1.84 -1.90
C ASP A 148 1.54 1.34 -1.86
N THR A 149 1.87 0.72 -0.74
CA THR A 149 3.09 -0.06 -0.54
C THR A 149 2.73 -1.46 -0.05
N VAL A 150 3.57 -2.44 -0.37
CA VAL A 150 3.38 -3.82 0.11
C VAL A 150 4.42 -4.14 1.16
N VAL A 151 3.95 -4.32 2.39
CA VAL A 151 4.75 -4.76 3.52
C VAL A 151 4.85 -6.27 3.48
N ILE A 152 6.06 -6.80 3.59
CA ILE A 152 6.31 -8.25 3.60
C ILE A 152 7.18 -8.57 4.80
N SER A 153 6.85 -9.61 5.55
CA SER A 153 7.74 -10.20 6.55
C SER A 153 8.04 -11.64 6.14
N ILE A 154 9.30 -11.96 5.89
CA ILE A 154 9.76 -13.28 5.41
C ILE A 154 10.60 -13.94 6.52
N PRO A 155 10.21 -15.10 7.07
CA PRO A 155 10.90 -15.70 8.21
C PRO A 155 12.34 -16.13 7.87
N ASP A 156 13.28 -15.86 8.77
CA ASP A 156 14.68 -16.25 8.63
C ASP A 156 14.95 -17.69 9.13
N LYS A 157 14.89 -18.63 8.18
CA LYS A 157 15.21 -20.04 8.45
C LYS A 157 16.65 -20.29 8.90
N THR A 158 17.58 -19.35 8.71
CA THR A 158 18.95 -19.51 9.21
C THR A 158 19.07 -19.19 10.70
N MET A 159 18.13 -18.39 11.23
CA MET A 159 17.96 -18.13 12.66
C MET A 159 16.98 -19.09 13.35
N GLY A 160 16.44 -20.07 12.61
CA GLY A 160 15.48 -21.04 13.13
C GLY A 160 14.02 -20.54 13.17
N GLU A 161 13.69 -19.46 12.47
CA GLU A 161 12.30 -18.99 12.39
C GLU A 161 11.44 -19.93 11.52
N GLU A 162 10.32 -20.39 12.07
CA GLU A 162 9.31 -21.18 11.35
C GLU A 162 8.04 -20.36 11.06
N GLY A 163 7.64 -20.33 9.79
CA GLY A 163 6.39 -19.70 9.39
C GLY A 163 6.20 -19.62 7.88
N ASN A 164 5.08 -19.02 7.48
CA ASN A 164 4.85 -18.52 6.13
C ASN A 164 5.02 -17.00 6.10
N PRO A 165 5.37 -16.37 4.97
CA PRO A 165 5.48 -14.92 4.91
C PRO A 165 4.14 -14.21 5.14
N LEU A 166 4.17 -13.13 5.92
CA LEU A 166 3.08 -12.17 6.02
C LEU A 166 3.20 -11.15 4.88
N VAL A 167 2.09 -10.85 4.20
CA VAL A 167 2.04 -9.82 3.14
C VAL A 167 0.83 -8.91 3.37
N VAL A 168 1.07 -7.61 3.45
CA VAL A 168 0.05 -6.60 3.76
C VAL A 168 0.16 -5.44 2.77
N LEU A 169 -0.91 -5.18 2.02
CA LEU A 169 -1.08 -3.96 1.23
C LEU A 169 -1.42 -2.80 2.17
N SER A 170 -0.87 -1.63 1.89
CA SER A 170 -0.72 -0.59 2.90
C SER A 170 -0.46 0.77 2.28
N ASN A 171 -1.40 1.70 2.45
CA ASN A 171 -1.25 3.05 1.95
C ASN A 171 -0.02 3.74 2.58
N ARG A 172 0.76 4.39 1.73
CA ARG A 172 2.03 5.07 2.04
C ARG A 172 1.83 6.21 3.02
N GLU A 173 0.73 6.94 2.90
CA GLU A 173 0.43 8.15 3.69
C GLU A 173 -0.50 7.85 4.88
N GLY A 174 -0.74 6.57 5.21
CA GLY A 174 -1.61 6.17 6.33
C GLY A 174 -3.11 6.43 6.12
N LYS A 175 -3.50 6.98 4.97
CA LYS A 175 -4.87 7.44 4.66
C LYS A 175 -5.92 6.34 4.48
N ASN A 176 -5.51 5.09 4.30
CA ASN A 176 -6.41 3.96 4.08
C ASN A 176 -5.96 2.73 4.91
N PRO A 177 -6.90 1.91 5.40
CA PRO A 177 -6.60 0.76 6.24
C PRO A 177 -5.83 -0.33 5.50
N SER A 178 -4.90 -0.96 6.21
CA SER A 178 -4.14 -2.11 5.73
C SER A 178 -5.04 -3.27 5.26
N ARG A 179 -4.63 -3.95 4.17
CA ARG A 179 -5.28 -5.16 3.65
C ARG A 179 -4.29 -6.32 3.60
N VAL A 180 -4.53 -7.36 4.39
CA VAL A 180 -3.71 -8.58 4.35
C VAL A 180 -3.90 -9.28 2.99
N LEU A 181 -2.82 -9.44 2.23
CA LEU A 181 -2.81 -10.19 0.98
C LEU A 181 -2.45 -11.67 1.21
N GLN A 182 -1.64 -11.94 2.24
CA GLN A 182 -1.23 -13.28 2.67
C GLN A 182 -0.94 -13.28 4.17
N ASN A 183 -1.37 -14.31 4.90
CA ASN A 183 -1.07 -14.43 6.34
C ASN A 183 0.23 -15.24 6.58
N SER A 184 0.86 -14.98 7.72
CA SER A 184 1.81 -15.93 8.29
C SER A 184 1.03 -17.05 8.97
N THR A 185 0.94 -18.20 8.30
CA THR A 185 0.54 -19.45 8.93
C THR A 185 1.78 -20.30 9.20
N SER A 186 2.24 -20.36 10.44
CA SER A 186 3.13 -21.45 10.86
C SER A 186 2.30 -22.73 10.95
N SER A 187 2.38 -23.57 9.91
CA SER A 187 1.88 -24.95 9.96
C SER A 187 2.91 -25.81 10.70
N ASN A 188 3.02 -25.60 12.01
CA ASN A 188 3.70 -26.47 12.97
C ASN A 188 3.31 -26.05 14.40
N ILE A 189 2.20 -26.58 14.89
CA ILE A 189 2.01 -26.83 16.32
C ILE A 189 1.80 -28.34 16.44
N HIS A 190 2.53 -28.98 17.35
CA HIS A 190 2.35 -30.40 17.66
C HIS A 190 0.89 -30.63 18.07
N LEU A 191 0.18 -31.43 17.28
CA LEU A 191 -0.99 -32.14 17.76
C LEU A 191 -0.46 -33.33 18.59
N ASP A 192 -0.10 -33.05 19.84
CA ASP A 192 -0.01 -34.12 20.83
C ASP A 192 -1.45 -34.59 21.09
N ASP A 193 -1.87 -35.63 20.36
CA ASP A 193 -3.22 -36.21 20.28
C ASP A 193 -3.76 -36.82 21.61
N ASN A 194 -3.27 -36.37 22.77
CA ASN A 194 -3.55 -36.94 24.09
C ASN A 194 -4.07 -35.94 25.14
N ASP A 195 -4.44 -34.72 24.76
CA ASP A 195 -5.37 -33.91 25.57
C ASP A 195 -6.57 -33.45 24.73
N GLY A 196 -7.76 -33.51 25.33
CA GLY A 196 -9.02 -33.64 24.61
C GLY A 196 -9.45 -32.40 23.82
N GLY A 197 -9.00 -32.28 22.57
CA GLY A 197 -9.60 -31.39 21.56
C GLY A 197 -9.70 -29.92 21.97
N GLN A 198 -8.65 -29.36 22.57
CA GLN A 198 -8.68 -28.02 23.16
C GLN A 198 -9.00 -26.90 22.14
N GLU A 199 -10.22 -26.37 22.26
CA GLU A 199 -10.59 -24.94 22.30
C GLU A 199 -9.73 -23.88 21.57
N LEU A 200 -9.32 -24.10 20.32
CA LEU A 200 -8.62 -23.09 19.50
C LEU A 200 -9.33 -21.72 19.44
N LEU A 201 -8.64 -20.69 19.93
CA LEU A 201 -8.86 -19.26 19.69
C LEU A 201 -7.49 -18.57 19.69
N GLU A 202 -7.15 -17.89 18.60
CA GLU A 202 -5.85 -17.24 18.36
C GLU A 202 -6.07 -15.86 17.77
N LEU A 203 -5.27 -14.89 18.23
CA LEU A 203 -5.18 -13.55 17.66
C LEU A 203 -3.84 -13.40 16.94
N ASN A 204 -3.88 -13.12 15.64
CA ASN A 204 -2.67 -13.00 14.81
C ASN A 204 -2.30 -11.54 14.56
N ILE A 205 -3.28 -10.69 14.23
CA ILE A 205 -3.07 -9.30 13.84
C ILE A 205 -4.16 -8.42 14.46
N ILE A 206 -3.73 -7.35 15.12
CA ILE A 206 -4.51 -6.11 15.25
C ILE A 206 -3.76 -5.04 14.47
N ASP A 207 -4.42 -4.39 13.51
CA ASP A 207 -3.91 -3.22 12.80
C ASP A 207 -4.96 -2.11 12.77
N TYR A 208 -4.51 -0.87 12.66
CA TYR A 208 -5.34 0.32 12.51
C TYR A 208 -4.61 1.38 11.70
N ASP A 209 -5.36 2.33 11.16
CA ASP A 209 -4.83 3.47 10.40
C ASP A 209 -4.81 4.80 11.18
N ASP A 210 -4.50 5.87 10.47
CA ASP A 210 -4.35 7.23 10.99
C ASP A 210 -5.70 7.87 11.39
N SER A 211 -6.83 7.34 10.89
CA SER A 211 -8.17 7.69 11.37
C SER A 211 -8.58 6.88 12.60
N GLY A 212 -8.19 5.61 12.65
CA GLY A 212 -8.53 4.63 13.68
C GLY A 212 -9.36 3.46 13.16
N GLU A 213 -9.55 3.33 11.84
CA GLU A 213 -10.21 2.16 11.25
C GLU A 213 -9.42 0.89 11.55
N MET A 214 -10.06 -0.10 12.15
CA MET A 214 -9.41 -1.33 12.61
C MET A 214 -9.56 -2.50 11.64
N ILE A 215 -8.54 -3.36 11.62
CA ILE A 215 -8.60 -4.74 11.12
C ILE A 215 -8.06 -5.67 12.20
N ILE A 216 -8.83 -6.70 12.54
CA ILE A 216 -8.49 -7.70 13.55
C ILE A 216 -8.64 -9.08 12.89
N SER A 217 -7.61 -9.93 12.96
CA SER A 217 -7.65 -11.26 12.34
C SER A 217 -6.89 -12.31 13.14
N GLY A 218 -7.26 -13.57 12.93
CA GLY A 218 -6.71 -14.69 13.69
C GLY A 218 -7.21 -16.05 13.22
N LYS A 219 -7.16 -17.03 14.13
CA LYS A 219 -7.81 -18.33 13.96
C LYS A 219 -8.72 -18.65 15.14
N ALA A 220 -9.67 -19.55 14.96
CA ALA A 220 -10.35 -20.27 16.02
C ALA A 220 -10.91 -21.59 15.46
N SER A 221 -11.60 -22.39 16.27
CA SER A 221 -12.34 -23.57 15.79
C SER A 221 -13.19 -23.22 14.54
N PRO A 222 -13.19 -24.05 13.47
CA PRO A 222 -13.96 -23.78 12.25
C PRO A 222 -15.45 -23.57 12.51
N ASN A 223 -16.08 -22.69 11.73
CA ASN A 223 -17.48 -22.32 11.84
C ASN A 223 -17.94 -21.72 13.20
N SER A 224 -17.02 -21.37 14.11
CA SER A 224 -17.35 -20.74 15.40
C SER A 224 -17.70 -19.25 15.25
N ILE A 225 -18.41 -18.70 16.24
CA ILE A 225 -18.80 -17.28 16.30
C ILE A 225 -17.88 -16.58 17.30
N LEU A 226 -17.33 -15.42 16.90
CA LEU A 226 -16.53 -14.55 17.73
C LEU A 226 -17.24 -13.20 17.92
N ASN A 227 -17.26 -12.70 19.15
CA ASN A 227 -17.64 -11.33 19.49
C ASN A 227 -16.36 -10.57 19.87
N VAL A 228 -16.20 -9.35 19.37
CA VAL A 228 -15.02 -8.51 19.61
C VAL A 228 -15.43 -7.21 20.30
N TYR A 229 -14.62 -6.78 21.25
CA TYR A 229 -14.85 -5.61 22.09
C TYR A 229 -13.59 -4.74 22.19
N VAL A 230 -13.79 -3.44 22.37
CA VAL A 230 -12.78 -2.48 22.83
C VAL A 230 -13.32 -1.86 24.12
N ASP A 231 -12.57 -1.95 25.22
CA ASP A 231 -12.95 -1.40 26.53
C ASP A 231 -14.37 -1.80 26.96
N ASP A 232 -14.66 -3.11 26.89
CA ASP A 232 -15.97 -3.73 27.08
C ASP A 232 -17.10 -3.30 26.12
N LYS A 233 -16.92 -2.26 25.30
CA LYS A 233 -17.85 -1.91 24.21
C LYS A 233 -17.76 -2.94 23.10
N PHE A 234 -18.88 -3.58 22.74
CA PHE A 234 -18.97 -4.46 21.59
C PHE A 234 -18.77 -3.68 20.28
N ILE A 235 -17.80 -4.11 19.46
CA ILE A 235 -17.44 -3.46 18.19
C ILE A 235 -17.71 -4.32 16.95
N GLY A 236 -18.01 -5.62 17.12
CA GLY A 236 -18.38 -6.47 15.99
C GLY A 236 -18.45 -7.96 16.29
N LYS A 237 -19.06 -8.70 15.36
CA LYS A 237 -19.20 -10.16 15.37
C LYS A 237 -18.71 -10.73 14.04
N VAL A 238 -17.98 -11.84 14.10
CA VAL A 238 -17.47 -12.55 12.92
C VAL A 238 -17.67 -14.06 13.11
N LYS A 239 -17.84 -14.79 12.00
CA LYS A 239 -17.83 -16.25 11.98
C LYS A 239 -16.53 -16.74 11.34
N THR A 240 -15.85 -17.72 11.94
CA THR A 240 -14.69 -18.34 11.29
C THR A 240 -15.12 -19.16 10.07
N ASN A 241 -14.25 -19.24 9.07
CA ASN A 241 -14.48 -20.08 7.90
C ASN A 241 -14.17 -21.57 8.19
N GLU A 242 -14.33 -22.43 7.18
CA GLU A 242 -14.08 -23.88 7.27
C GLU A 242 -12.63 -24.24 7.64
N LYS A 243 -11.68 -23.31 7.45
CA LYS A 243 -10.27 -23.46 7.83
C LYS A 243 -9.94 -22.82 9.18
N GLY A 244 -10.95 -22.36 9.92
CA GLY A 244 -10.80 -21.68 11.21
C GLY A 244 -10.32 -20.23 11.12
N ILE A 245 -10.11 -19.68 9.92
CA ILE A 245 -9.58 -18.31 9.73
C ILE A 245 -10.72 -17.29 9.86
N TRP A 246 -10.42 -16.13 10.46
CA TRP A 246 -11.34 -15.00 10.56
C TRP A 246 -10.64 -13.65 10.38
N GLU A 247 -11.39 -12.67 9.88
CA GLU A 247 -11.04 -11.25 9.79
C GLU A 247 -12.29 -10.43 10.13
N LEU A 248 -12.15 -9.42 10.99
CA LEU A 248 -13.16 -8.43 11.32
C LEU A 248 -12.63 -7.03 11.00
N ARG A 249 -13.48 -6.21 10.38
CA ARG A 249 -13.29 -4.77 10.22
C ARG A 249 -14.42 -4.06 10.97
N PRO A 250 -14.20 -3.63 12.23
CA PRO A 250 -15.18 -2.86 12.98
C PRO A 250 -15.50 -1.55 12.27
N GLY A 251 -16.77 -1.11 12.31
CA GLY A 251 -17.17 0.23 11.87
C GLY A 251 -16.90 1.32 12.90
N ASP A 252 -16.53 0.95 14.13
CA ASP A 252 -16.10 1.86 15.18
C ASP A 252 -14.62 2.20 15.01
N LEU A 253 -14.30 3.50 15.07
CA LEU A 253 -12.91 3.99 15.10
C LEU A 253 -12.29 3.76 16.48
N LEU A 254 -11.04 3.29 16.50
CA LEU A 254 -10.19 3.27 17.68
C LEU A 254 -9.71 4.68 17.97
N MET A 255 -10.09 5.27 19.10
CA MET A 255 -9.58 6.57 19.53
C MET A 255 -8.10 6.49 19.92
N PRO A 256 -7.36 7.62 20.01
CA PRO A 256 -6.07 7.63 20.68
C PRO A 256 -6.22 7.37 22.19
N GLY A 257 -5.27 6.63 22.77
CA GLY A 257 -5.26 6.22 24.17
C GLY A 257 -4.81 4.78 24.38
N ASP A 258 -4.86 4.33 25.64
CA ASP A 258 -4.73 2.93 26.01
C ASP A 258 -6.09 2.24 26.01
N HIS A 259 -6.16 1.07 25.38
CA HIS A 259 -7.37 0.27 25.23
C HIS A 259 -7.13 -1.20 25.63
N ASN A 260 -8.20 -1.94 25.92
CA ASN A 260 -8.19 -3.41 26.01
C ASN A 260 -9.04 -4.01 24.89
N ILE A 261 -8.43 -4.82 24.03
CA ILE A 261 -9.12 -5.57 22.97
C ILE A 261 -9.49 -6.95 23.52
N ARG A 262 -10.78 -7.25 23.53
CA ARG A 262 -11.29 -8.57 23.92
C ARG A 262 -11.92 -9.31 22.76
N ILE A 263 -11.64 -10.61 22.66
CA ILE A 263 -12.25 -11.51 21.69
C ILE A 263 -12.84 -12.69 22.45
N ASP A 264 -14.16 -12.84 22.38
CA ASP A 264 -14.91 -13.95 22.98
C ASP A 264 -15.38 -14.90 21.88
N ARG A 265 -14.90 -16.15 21.87
CA ARG A 265 -15.56 -17.23 21.12
C ARG A 265 -16.78 -17.65 21.91
N VAL A 266 -17.95 -17.62 21.27
CA VAL A 266 -19.22 -17.99 21.90
C VAL A 266 -19.85 -19.22 21.27
N ASP A 267 -20.73 -19.86 22.03
CA ASP A 267 -21.57 -20.96 21.57
C ASP A 267 -22.77 -20.47 20.73
N GLY A 268 -23.74 -21.35 20.47
CA GLY A 268 -24.96 -21.01 19.73
C GLY A 268 -25.98 -20.15 20.49
N VAL A 269 -25.84 -20.03 21.82
CA VAL A 269 -26.74 -19.28 22.71
C VAL A 269 -26.14 -17.92 23.09
N GLY A 270 -24.81 -17.83 23.11
CA GLY A 270 -24.04 -16.63 23.43
C GLY A 270 -23.07 -16.79 24.61
N ASP A 271 -22.98 -17.98 25.21
CA ASP A 271 -22.10 -18.26 26.33
C ASP A 271 -20.63 -18.29 25.86
N VAL A 272 -19.73 -17.72 26.66
CA VAL A 272 -18.29 -17.61 26.31
C VAL A 272 -17.61 -18.96 26.48
N LEU A 273 -17.12 -19.52 25.38
CA LEU A 273 -16.36 -20.77 25.32
C LEU A 273 -14.85 -20.54 25.40
N ALA A 274 -14.35 -19.41 24.90
CA ALA A 274 -12.93 -19.04 25.02
C ALA A 274 -12.79 -17.52 24.93
N ARG A 275 -11.74 -16.97 25.55
CA ARG A 275 -11.50 -15.53 25.64
C ARG A 275 -10.02 -15.20 25.46
N ILE A 276 -9.74 -14.17 24.67
CA ILE A 276 -8.46 -13.45 24.64
C ILE A 276 -8.73 -12.01 25.07
N GLU A 277 -7.86 -11.46 25.91
CA GLU A 277 -7.78 -10.03 26.21
C GLU A 277 -6.34 -9.56 25.97
N THR A 278 -6.15 -8.43 25.30
CA THR A 278 -4.83 -7.87 25.00
C THR A 278 -4.88 -6.34 25.05
N PRO A 279 -3.93 -5.69 25.74
CA PRO A 279 -3.86 -4.23 25.74
C PRO A 279 -3.52 -3.72 24.33
N LEU A 280 -3.88 -2.48 24.03
CA LEU A 280 -3.54 -1.83 22.76
C LEU A 280 -3.43 -0.32 22.97
N THR A 281 -2.23 0.22 22.83
CA THR A 281 -2.03 1.68 22.79
C THR A 281 -2.19 2.18 21.35
N ARG A 282 -3.06 3.17 21.15
CA ARG A 282 -3.07 4.02 19.95
C ARG A 282 -2.50 5.38 20.32
N VAL A 283 -1.25 5.60 19.96
CA VAL A 283 -0.53 6.84 20.27
C VAL A 283 -1.05 7.96 19.36
N SER A 284 -1.28 9.15 19.92
CA SER A 284 -1.64 10.34 19.14
C SER A 284 -0.41 10.97 18.47
N VAL A 285 -0.64 11.70 17.36
CA VAL A 285 0.43 12.48 16.71
C VAL A 285 1.02 13.52 17.68
N ASP A 286 0.19 14.13 18.53
CA ASP A 286 0.63 15.14 19.50
C ASP A 286 1.60 14.58 20.55
N GLU A 287 1.35 13.38 21.10
CA GLU A 287 2.27 12.71 22.04
C GLU A 287 3.61 12.36 21.39
N ILE A 288 3.60 12.05 20.08
CA ILE A 288 4.82 11.76 19.32
C ILE A 288 5.60 13.05 19.08
N LEU A 289 4.92 14.15 18.74
CA LEU A 289 5.56 15.48 18.60
C LEU A 289 6.11 16.00 19.94
N LEU A 290 5.47 15.68 21.06
CA LEU A 290 5.96 15.97 22.42
C LEU A 290 7.13 15.06 22.85
N GLY A 291 7.43 14.00 22.11
CA GLY A 291 8.53 13.07 22.36
C GLY A 291 8.40 12.22 23.63
N ASN A 292 7.22 12.20 24.25
CA ASN A 292 6.90 11.40 25.45
C ASN A 292 6.07 10.14 25.14
N ALA A 293 5.66 9.96 23.88
CA ALA A 293 4.95 8.79 23.40
C ALA A 293 5.65 7.46 23.76
N GLN A 294 4.83 6.47 24.12
CA GLN A 294 5.24 5.09 24.38
C GLN A 294 4.24 4.13 23.76
N VAL A 295 4.67 2.91 23.46
CA VAL A 295 3.82 1.85 22.91
C VAL A 295 4.13 0.52 23.55
N VAL A 296 3.09 -0.23 23.90
CA VAL A 296 3.20 -1.63 24.32
C VAL A 296 3.18 -2.53 23.09
N VAL A 297 4.24 -3.30 22.88
CA VAL A 297 4.37 -4.29 21.80
C VAL A 297 3.28 -5.35 21.93
N GLN A 298 2.53 -5.58 20.85
CA GLN A 298 1.49 -6.62 20.78
C GLN A 298 1.91 -7.80 19.88
N PRO A 299 1.24 -8.97 19.96
CA PRO A 299 1.43 -10.06 19.01
C PRO A 299 1.39 -9.57 17.54
N GLY A 300 2.33 -10.06 16.75
CA GLY A 300 2.52 -9.65 15.36
C GLY A 300 3.00 -8.20 15.16
N ASN A 301 3.42 -7.47 16.19
CA ASN A 301 4.15 -6.20 16.00
C ASN A 301 5.56 -6.49 15.48
N SER A 302 6.07 -5.58 14.65
CA SER A 302 7.51 -5.41 14.39
C SER A 302 7.86 -3.94 14.59
N LEU A 303 9.15 -3.62 14.81
CA LEU A 303 9.57 -2.21 14.93
C LEU A 303 9.20 -1.40 13.68
N TRP A 304 9.25 -2.05 12.52
CA TRP A 304 8.82 -1.49 11.24
C TRP A 304 7.34 -1.10 11.26
N ARG A 305 6.46 -1.99 11.73
CA ARG A 305 5.00 -1.71 11.81
C ARG A 305 4.67 -0.62 12.83
N ILE A 306 5.37 -0.61 13.97
CA ILE A 306 5.24 0.44 14.98
C ILE A 306 5.68 1.79 14.40
N ALA A 307 6.85 1.85 13.74
CA ALA A 307 7.36 3.09 13.14
C ALA A 307 6.50 3.62 11.99
N ARG A 308 5.86 2.73 11.22
CA ARG A 308 4.90 3.16 10.20
C ARG A 308 3.71 3.89 10.81
N ARG A 309 3.09 3.34 11.86
CA ARG A 309 1.98 4.00 12.56
C ARG A 309 2.40 5.28 13.28
N ALA A 310 3.57 5.26 13.92
CA ALA A 310 4.04 6.39 14.71
C ALA A 310 4.50 7.58 13.84
N TYR A 311 5.08 7.31 12.65
CA TYR A 311 5.82 8.32 11.90
C TYR A 311 5.52 8.36 10.39
N GLY A 312 4.47 7.68 9.93
CA GLY A 312 4.08 7.57 8.52
C GLY A 312 5.04 6.79 7.63
N GLY A 313 6.05 6.10 8.18
CA GLY A 313 7.05 5.41 7.38
C GLY A 313 7.84 4.37 8.16
N GLY A 314 7.67 3.09 7.81
CA GLY A 314 8.25 1.99 8.57
C GLY A 314 9.78 1.94 8.57
N ILE A 315 10.46 2.55 7.60
CA ILE A 315 11.93 2.73 7.62
C ILE A 315 12.42 3.53 8.84
N LYS A 316 11.56 4.35 9.47
CA LYS A 316 11.87 5.06 10.71
C LYS A 316 11.92 4.14 11.95
N TYR A 317 11.86 2.81 11.77
CA TYR A 317 12.10 1.83 12.85
C TYR A 317 13.48 2.01 13.50
N THR A 318 14.46 2.51 12.74
CA THR A 318 15.78 2.87 13.25
C THR A 318 15.68 3.87 14.41
N VAL A 319 14.80 4.86 14.32
CA VAL A 319 14.55 5.85 15.39
C VAL A 319 14.04 5.19 16.67
N ILE A 320 13.13 4.22 16.55
CA ILE A 320 12.64 3.43 17.71
C ILE A 320 13.76 2.57 18.27
N PHE A 321 14.50 1.86 17.40
CA PHE A 321 15.60 1.01 17.81
C PHE A 321 16.67 1.81 18.57
N GLU A 322 17.03 3.00 18.08
CA GLU A 322 18.01 3.88 18.71
C GLU A 322 17.58 4.39 20.08
N ALA A 323 16.31 4.81 20.22
CA ALA A 323 15.76 5.21 21.51
C ALA A 323 15.65 4.05 22.53
N ASN A 324 15.64 2.80 22.07
CA ASN A 324 15.38 1.61 22.90
C ASN A 324 16.49 0.54 22.81
N ARG A 325 17.73 0.89 22.44
CA ARG A 325 18.87 -0.07 22.32
C ARG A 325 19.19 -0.86 23.60
N ASN A 326 18.76 -0.37 24.76
CA ASN A 326 18.87 -1.06 26.04
C ASN A 326 17.79 -2.14 26.27
N ARG A 327 16.72 -2.14 25.46
CA ARG A 327 15.57 -3.07 25.54
C ARG A 327 15.46 -4.00 24.33
N ILE A 328 16.04 -3.62 23.19
CA ILE A 328 16.02 -4.38 21.94
C ILE A 328 17.42 -4.93 21.67
N GLN A 329 17.56 -6.26 21.71
CA GLN A 329 18.83 -6.93 21.38
C GLN A 329 18.97 -7.19 19.88
N ASP A 330 17.88 -7.60 19.23
CA ASP A 330 17.76 -7.78 17.78
C ASP A 330 16.57 -6.95 17.27
N PRO A 331 16.76 -6.04 16.30
CA PRO A 331 15.66 -5.26 15.70
C PRO A 331 14.52 -6.09 15.11
N ASN A 332 14.79 -7.33 14.70
CA ASN A 332 13.79 -8.23 14.11
C ASN A 332 12.99 -8.98 15.17
N LEU A 333 13.50 -9.07 16.41
CA LEU A 333 12.91 -9.89 17.47
C LEU A 333 12.47 -9.05 18.66
N ILE A 334 11.20 -8.65 18.63
CA ILE A 334 10.51 -7.95 19.72
C ILE A 334 9.40 -8.83 20.28
N TYR A 335 9.16 -8.72 21.59
CA TYR A 335 8.26 -9.60 22.33
C TYR A 335 7.02 -8.85 22.83
N PRO A 336 5.83 -9.47 22.80
CA PRO A 336 4.63 -8.91 23.40
C PRO A 336 4.83 -8.47 24.85
N GLY A 337 4.27 -7.32 25.22
CA GLY A 337 4.40 -6.71 26.55
C GLY A 337 5.68 -5.86 26.74
N GLN A 338 6.63 -5.85 25.80
CA GLN A 338 7.71 -4.85 25.83
C GLN A 338 7.14 -3.45 25.65
N ILE A 339 7.72 -2.45 26.32
CA ILE A 339 7.34 -1.03 26.20
C ILE A 339 8.48 -0.30 25.50
N PHE A 340 8.18 0.38 24.39
CA PHE A 340 9.14 1.19 23.65
C PHE A 340 8.79 2.67 23.69
N SER A 341 9.80 3.51 23.89
CA SER A 341 9.70 4.96 23.74
C SER A 341 9.68 5.33 22.26
N LEU A 342 8.82 6.27 21.88
CA LEU A 342 8.69 6.80 20.53
C LEU A 342 9.09 8.28 20.57
N PRO A 343 10.38 8.62 20.31
CA PRO A 343 10.80 10.02 20.30
C PRO A 343 10.18 10.76 19.11
N SER A 344 10.10 12.09 19.21
CA SER A 344 9.73 12.94 18.08
C SER A 344 10.62 12.67 16.88
N GLY A 345 10.04 12.25 15.75
CA GLY A 345 10.79 12.00 14.52
C GLY A 345 11.51 13.26 14.04
N SER A 346 12.83 13.18 13.88
CA SER A 346 13.72 14.25 13.41
C SER A 346 13.58 14.53 11.91
#